data_AF-A0A7S0KRI5-F1
#
_entry.id   AF-A0A7S0KRI5-F1
#
_cell.length_a   1.000
_cell.length_b   1.000
_cell.length_c   1.000
_cell.angle_alpha   90.00
_cell.angle_beta   90.00
_cell.angle_gamma   90.00
#
_symmetry.space_group_name_H-M   'P 1'
#
loop_
_entity.id
_entity.type
_entity.pdbx_description
1 polymer ?
#
loop_
_entity_poly.entity_id
_entity_poly.type
_entity_poly.pdbx_seq_one_letter_code
_entity_poly.pdbx_strand_id
1 'polypeptide(L)'
;CRLMEVLNADVLFMSYDEKNKEWKRSLLGEAHFPCANRNHRIQNVQVALRAIKDQNVGLPGTWSRIKAEDIVDGHLEHTMGLLWALMMHYSAPGLLLPKSLDAEIVRLGGRAPDVKRVERLSAARRGASIVESPQCAMEARLFAWAKAACAVQRVDVNNLGSAFTDGRALCALIRTYAPAMVPK
;
A
#
# COMPACT_ATOMS: atom_id res chain seq x y z
N CYS A 1 -24.75 -20.63 -24.01
CA CYS A 1 -24.56 -19.19 -24.24
C CYS A 1 -23.65 -18.63 -23.17
N ARG A 2 -22.41 -18.21 -23.50
CA ARG A 2 -21.45 -17.63 -22.54
C ARG A 2 -22.01 -16.42 -21.76
N LEU A 3 -23.02 -15.75 -22.30
CA LEU A 3 -23.76 -14.68 -21.60
C LEU A 3 -24.52 -15.18 -20.36
N MET A 4 -25.07 -16.39 -20.38
CA MET A 4 -25.76 -16.98 -19.23
C MET A 4 -24.78 -17.39 -18.12
N GLU A 5 -23.55 -17.78 -18.45
CA GLU A 5 -22.51 -18.10 -17.46
C GLU A 5 -22.00 -16.84 -16.75
N VAL A 6 -21.85 -15.74 -17.48
CA VAL A 6 -21.46 -14.44 -16.91
C VAL A 6 -22.56 -13.88 -16.00
N LEU A 7 -23.83 -13.95 -16.43
CA LEU A 7 -24.96 -13.48 -15.64
C LEU A 7 -25.28 -14.39 -14.43
N ASN A 8 -25.05 -15.72 -14.53
CA ASN A 8 -25.22 -16.62 -13.37
C ASN A 8 -24.17 -16.36 -12.28
N ALA A 9 -22.94 -15.99 -12.65
CA ALA A 9 -21.89 -15.72 -11.68
C ALA A 9 -22.21 -14.52 -10.78
N ASP A 10 -22.78 -13.45 -11.37
CA ASP A 10 -23.20 -12.25 -10.62
C ASP A 10 -24.43 -12.53 -9.73
N VAL A 11 -25.38 -13.36 -10.19
CA VAL A 11 -26.60 -13.72 -9.44
C VAL A 11 -26.31 -14.74 -8.33
N LEU A 12 -25.39 -15.67 -8.55
CA LEU A 12 -24.98 -16.67 -7.56
C LEU A 12 -23.95 -16.13 -6.57
N PHE A 13 -23.50 -14.88 -6.76
CA PHE A 13 -22.35 -14.32 -6.06
C PHE A 13 -21.21 -15.33 -6.10
N MET A 14 -20.69 -15.64 -7.28
CA MET A 14 -19.55 -16.55 -7.46
C MET A 14 -18.46 -15.87 -8.28
N SER A 15 -17.21 -15.97 -7.82
CA SER A 15 -16.03 -15.47 -8.53
C SER A 15 -15.12 -16.63 -8.89
N TYR A 16 -14.66 -16.68 -10.14
CA TYR A 16 -13.72 -17.70 -10.58
C TYR A 16 -12.30 -17.35 -10.14
N ASP A 17 -11.67 -18.25 -9.37
CA ASP A 17 -10.27 -18.14 -8.97
C ASP A 17 -9.38 -18.76 -10.06
N GLU A 18 -8.78 -17.91 -10.91
CA GLU A 18 -7.89 -18.37 -11.99
C GLU A 18 -6.65 -19.14 -11.50
N LYS A 19 -6.15 -18.85 -10.28
CA LYS A 19 -4.96 -19.52 -9.74
C LYS A 19 -5.27 -20.97 -9.34
N ASN A 20 -6.43 -21.19 -8.72
CA ASN A 20 -6.84 -22.50 -8.21
C ASN A 20 -7.82 -23.23 -9.15
N LYS A 21 -8.22 -22.58 -10.25
CA LYS A 21 -9.19 -23.08 -11.25
C LYS A 21 -10.52 -23.50 -10.64
N GLU A 22 -10.95 -22.82 -9.58
CA GLU A 22 -12.16 -23.16 -8.83
C GLU A 22 -13.13 -21.98 -8.76
N TRP A 23 -14.43 -22.29 -8.67
CA TRP A 23 -15.44 -21.29 -8.42
C TRP A 23 -15.59 -21.08 -6.92
N LYS A 24 -15.32 -19.86 -6.45
CA LYS A 24 -15.52 -19.46 -5.06
C LYS A 24 -16.82 -18.69 -4.92
N ARG A 25 -17.45 -18.75 -3.74
CA ARG A 25 -18.44 -17.74 -3.39
C ARG A 25 -17.76 -16.37 -3.41
N SER A 26 -18.36 -15.44 -4.13
CA SER A 26 -18.03 -14.03 -4.12
C SER A 26 -18.18 -13.51 -2.70
N LEU A 27 -17.25 -12.62 -2.34
CA LEU A 27 -17.21 -11.96 -1.04
C LEU A 27 -18.53 -11.24 -0.70
N LEU A 28 -19.27 -10.82 -1.73
CA LEU A 28 -20.61 -10.22 -1.56
C LEU A 28 -21.64 -11.22 -1.03
N GLY A 29 -21.52 -12.51 -1.38
CA GLY A 29 -22.37 -13.58 -0.85
C GLY A 29 -22.02 -13.99 0.59
N GLU A 30 -20.81 -13.64 1.06
CA GLU A 30 -20.39 -13.81 2.45
C GLU A 30 -20.66 -12.58 3.32
N ALA A 31 -20.94 -11.43 2.71
CA ALA A 31 -21.20 -10.18 3.43
C ALA A 31 -22.64 -10.12 3.94
N HIS A 32 -22.81 -9.73 5.19
CA HIS A 32 -24.11 -9.47 5.80
C HIS A 32 -24.67 -8.13 5.34
N PHE A 33 -25.85 -8.16 4.70
CA PHE A 33 -26.62 -6.98 4.33
C PHE A 33 -28.12 -7.21 4.64
N PRO A 34 -28.80 -6.28 5.35
CA PRO A 34 -28.29 -5.05 5.97
C PRO A 34 -27.41 -5.33 7.21
N CYS A 35 -26.38 -4.49 7.41
CA CYS A 35 -25.42 -4.65 8.50
C CYS A 35 -25.92 -4.01 9.83
N ALA A 36 -27.00 -4.57 10.38
CA ALA A 36 -27.75 -3.96 11.48
C ALA A 36 -27.06 -4.02 12.86
N ASN A 37 -26.27 -5.06 13.15
CA ASN A 37 -25.68 -5.28 14.47
C ASN A 37 -24.13 -5.30 14.43
N ARG A 38 -23.49 -5.15 15.60
CA ARG A 38 -22.02 -5.12 15.71
C ARG A 38 -21.38 -6.41 15.20
N ASN A 39 -22.03 -7.55 15.40
CA ASN A 39 -21.51 -8.85 14.96
C ASN A 39 -21.47 -8.94 13.42
N HIS A 40 -22.49 -8.44 12.71
CA HIS A 40 -22.49 -8.34 11.26
C HIS A 40 -21.36 -7.44 10.76
N ARG A 41 -21.04 -6.34 11.48
CA ARG A 41 -19.90 -5.48 11.12
C ARG A 41 -18.57 -6.24 11.26
N ILE A 42 -18.39 -6.97 12.36
CA ILE A 42 -17.19 -7.78 12.59
C ILE A 42 -17.04 -8.82 11.48
N GLN A 43 -18.11 -9.56 11.17
CA GLN A 43 -18.09 -10.57 10.11
C GLN A 43 -17.73 -9.96 8.75
N ASN A 44 -18.32 -8.82 8.39
CA ASN A 44 -18.01 -8.13 7.13
C ASN A 44 -16.54 -7.68 7.07
N VAL A 45 -16.02 -7.13 8.17
CA VAL A 45 -14.60 -6.76 8.26
C VAL A 45 -13.70 -8.00 8.20
N GLN A 46 -14.08 -9.11 8.83
CA GLN A 46 -13.33 -10.38 8.74
C GLN A 46 -13.29 -10.91 7.31
N VAL A 47 -14.40 -10.84 6.56
CA VAL A 47 -14.45 -11.17 5.12
C VAL A 47 -13.46 -10.27 4.36
N ALA A 48 -13.48 -8.96 4.60
CA ALA A 48 -12.57 -8.02 3.95
C ALA A 48 -11.09 -8.29 4.29
N LEU A 49 -10.75 -8.50 5.57
CA LEU A 49 -9.39 -8.80 6.00
C LEU A 49 -8.87 -10.14 5.43
N ARG A 50 -9.74 -11.15 5.31
CA ARG A 50 -9.41 -12.41 4.62
C ARG A 50 -9.09 -12.17 3.14
N ALA A 51 -9.95 -11.43 2.43
CA ALA A 51 -9.71 -11.09 1.04
C ALA A 51 -8.40 -10.32 0.81
N ILE A 52 -8.09 -9.35 1.68
CA ILE A 52 -6.85 -8.58 1.66
C ILE A 52 -5.62 -9.50 1.84
N LYS A 53 -5.72 -10.48 2.75
CA LYS A 53 -4.66 -11.48 2.95
C LYS A 53 -4.49 -12.40 1.73
N ASP A 54 -5.58 -12.81 1.10
CA ASP A 54 -5.56 -13.68 -0.09
C ASP A 54 -4.95 -12.97 -1.32
N GLN A 55 -5.14 -11.65 -1.42
CA GLN A 55 -4.47 -10.80 -2.41
C GLN A 55 -3.00 -10.49 -2.06
N ASN A 56 -2.50 -11.05 -0.95
CA ASN A 56 -1.13 -10.89 -0.47
C ASN A 56 -0.75 -9.41 -0.23
N VAL A 57 -1.71 -8.61 0.25
CA VAL A 57 -1.44 -7.25 0.71
C VAL A 57 -0.57 -7.33 1.96
N GLY A 58 0.67 -6.86 1.85
CA GLY A 58 1.61 -6.85 2.97
C GLY A 58 1.21 -5.78 3.99
N LEU A 59 0.69 -6.21 5.14
CA LEU A 59 0.50 -5.35 6.31
C LEU A 59 1.83 -5.25 7.08
N PRO A 60 2.49 -4.07 7.10
CA PRO A 60 3.80 -3.95 7.73
C PRO A 60 3.73 -3.74 9.24
N GLY A 61 4.82 -4.10 9.93
CA GLY A 61 5.02 -3.80 11.35
C GLY A 61 3.89 -4.29 12.26
N THR A 62 3.46 -3.42 13.17
CA THR A 62 2.39 -3.68 14.15
C THR A 62 1.04 -4.00 13.48
N TRP A 63 0.80 -3.47 12.28
CA TRP A 63 -0.47 -3.63 11.55
C TRP A 63 -0.66 -5.03 10.99
N SER A 64 0.36 -5.90 11.02
CA SER A 64 0.18 -7.31 10.66
C SER A 64 -0.74 -8.08 11.61
N ARG A 65 -1.13 -7.48 12.75
CA ARG A 65 -1.95 -8.09 13.81
C ARG A 65 -3.36 -7.49 13.93
N ILE A 66 -3.79 -6.68 12.95
CA ILE A 66 -5.13 -6.08 12.94
C ILE A 66 -6.19 -7.17 13.08
N LYS A 67 -7.10 -6.97 14.04
CA LYS A 67 -8.33 -7.76 14.18
C LYS A 67 -9.52 -6.99 13.65
N ALA A 68 -10.61 -7.70 13.37
CA ALA A 68 -11.82 -7.07 12.88
C ALA A 68 -12.47 -6.16 13.93
N GLU A 69 -12.36 -6.54 15.21
CA GLU A 69 -12.82 -5.74 16.34
C GLU A 69 -12.13 -4.38 16.38
N ASP A 70 -10.81 -4.33 16.12
CA ASP A 70 -10.04 -3.08 16.12
C ASP A 70 -10.58 -2.07 15.10
N ILE A 71 -11.05 -2.54 13.94
CA ILE A 71 -11.63 -1.69 12.90
C ILE A 71 -13.06 -1.30 13.25
N VAL A 72 -13.88 -2.24 13.73
CA VAL A 72 -15.28 -1.98 14.08
C VAL A 72 -15.41 -1.03 15.27
N ASP A 73 -14.49 -1.11 16.21
CA ASP A 73 -14.46 -0.26 17.41
C ASP A 73 -13.69 1.06 17.16
N GLY A 74 -13.14 1.27 15.96
CA GLY A 74 -12.56 2.55 15.54
C GLY A 74 -11.15 2.82 16.06
N HIS A 75 -10.32 1.80 16.21
CA HIS A 75 -8.93 1.96 16.62
C HIS A 75 -8.13 2.70 15.53
N LEU A 76 -7.78 3.96 15.80
CA LEU A 76 -7.19 4.88 14.82
C LEU A 76 -5.92 4.33 14.16
N GLU A 77 -4.96 3.85 14.95
CA GLU A 77 -3.67 3.37 14.43
C GLU A 77 -3.83 2.17 13.48
N HIS A 78 -4.60 1.15 13.89
CA HIS A 78 -4.90 -0.03 13.08
C HIS A 78 -5.69 0.34 11.82
N THR A 79 -6.64 1.26 11.93
CA THR A 79 -7.43 1.73 10.78
C THR A 79 -6.55 2.50 9.78
N MET A 80 -5.69 3.40 10.26
CA MET A 80 -4.77 4.15 9.41
C MET A 80 -3.73 3.24 8.75
N GLY A 81 -3.19 2.28 9.50
CA GLY A 81 -2.29 1.27 8.98
C GLY A 81 -2.90 0.42 7.86
N LEU A 82 -4.17 0.03 8.03
CA LEU A 82 -4.93 -0.70 7.01
C LEU A 82 -5.10 0.14 5.75
N LEU A 83 -5.55 1.40 5.88
CA LEU A 83 -5.73 2.32 4.76
C LEU A 83 -4.42 2.57 4.02
N TRP A 84 -3.33 2.78 4.75
CA TRP A 84 -2.00 2.93 4.18
C TRP A 84 -1.58 1.71 3.35
N ALA A 85 -1.72 0.50 3.90
CA ALA A 85 -1.37 -0.72 3.19
C ALA A 85 -2.19 -0.91 1.91
N LEU A 86 -3.49 -0.61 1.96
CA LEU A 86 -4.37 -0.66 0.79
C LEU A 86 -3.97 0.37 -0.27
N MET A 87 -3.71 1.61 0.12
CA MET A 87 -3.26 2.66 -0.79
C MET A 87 -1.93 2.29 -1.45
N MET A 88 -0.97 1.80 -0.68
CA MET A 88 0.36 1.42 -1.18
C MET A 88 0.31 0.20 -2.10
N HIS A 89 -0.65 -0.71 -1.91
CA HIS A 89 -0.81 -1.89 -2.74
C HIS A 89 -1.59 -1.62 -4.02
N TYR A 90 -2.74 -0.94 -3.93
CA TYR A 90 -3.66 -0.75 -5.06
C TYR A 90 -3.49 0.59 -5.78
N SER A 91 -3.37 1.69 -5.03
CA SER A 91 -3.39 3.04 -5.63
C SER A 91 -2.01 3.47 -6.10
N ALA A 92 -0.99 3.25 -5.28
CA ALA A 92 0.35 3.76 -5.55
C ALA A 92 0.97 3.21 -6.85
N PRO A 93 0.85 1.93 -7.22
CA PRO A 93 1.40 1.44 -8.48
C PRO A 93 0.71 2.03 -9.73
N GLY A 94 -0.55 2.44 -9.61
CA GLY A 94 -1.30 3.10 -10.68
C GLY A 94 -0.90 4.57 -10.85
N LEU A 95 -0.61 5.26 -9.75
CA LEU A 95 -0.15 6.67 -9.76
C LEU A 95 1.34 6.80 -10.08
N LEU A 96 2.15 5.88 -9.54
CA LEU A 96 3.61 5.88 -9.61
C LEU A 96 4.06 4.54 -10.18
N LEU A 97 4.21 4.50 -11.49
CA LEU A 97 4.67 3.30 -12.19
C LEU A 97 6.05 2.88 -11.64
N PRO A 98 6.18 1.68 -11.03
CA PRO A 98 7.43 1.29 -10.37
C PRO A 98 8.65 1.34 -11.30
N LYS A 99 8.48 0.93 -12.56
CA LYS A 99 9.56 0.94 -13.57
C LYS A 99 10.02 2.36 -13.90
N SER A 100 9.10 3.30 -14.04
CA SER A 100 9.41 4.69 -14.32
C SER A 100 10.12 5.35 -13.14
N LEU A 101 9.68 5.03 -11.92
CA LEU A 101 10.32 5.52 -10.70
C LEU A 101 11.73 4.95 -10.53
N ASP A 102 11.94 3.66 -10.81
CA ASP A 102 13.25 3.02 -10.78
C ASP A 102 14.21 3.64 -11.82
N ALA A 103 13.73 3.90 -13.03
CA ALA A 103 14.51 4.59 -14.07
C ALA A 103 14.87 6.03 -13.67
N GLU A 104 13.94 6.73 -13.04
CA GLU A 104 14.13 8.09 -12.57
C GLU A 104 15.16 8.18 -11.43
N ILE A 105 15.12 7.24 -10.48
CA ILE A 105 16.14 7.12 -9.42
C ILE A 105 17.53 7.00 -10.03
N VAL A 106 17.68 6.13 -11.04
CA VAL A 106 18.96 5.92 -11.73
C VAL A 106 19.38 7.17 -12.52
N ARG A 107 18.46 7.86 -13.18
CA ARG A 107 18.72 9.11 -13.91
C ARG A 107 19.29 10.19 -12.99
N LEU A 108 18.83 10.26 -11.75
CA LEU A 108 19.28 11.19 -10.73
C LEU A 108 20.59 10.76 -10.03
N GLY A 109 21.21 9.65 -10.45
CA GLY A 109 22.44 9.11 -9.83
C GLY A 109 22.19 8.32 -8.55
N GLY A 110 20.94 8.01 -8.22
CA GLY A 110 20.57 7.15 -7.11
C GLY A 110 20.65 5.66 -7.46
N ARG A 111 20.40 4.80 -6.46
CA ARG A 111 20.32 3.35 -6.62
C ARG A 111 18.90 2.87 -6.38
N ALA A 112 18.30 2.24 -7.39
CA ALA A 112 16.99 1.62 -7.24
C ALA A 112 17.01 0.55 -6.13
N PRO A 113 15.98 0.50 -5.27
CA PRO A 113 15.95 -0.44 -4.16
C PRO A 113 15.77 -1.89 -4.62
N ASP A 114 16.44 -2.82 -3.94
CA ASP A 114 16.21 -4.26 -4.14
C ASP A 114 14.87 -4.67 -3.49
N VAL A 115 13.84 -4.72 -4.32
CA VAL A 115 12.47 -5.09 -3.95
C VAL A 115 12.41 -6.40 -3.18
N LYS A 116 13.10 -7.44 -3.65
CA LYS A 116 13.07 -8.77 -3.03
C LYS A 116 13.70 -8.73 -1.64
N ARG A 117 14.75 -7.92 -1.46
CA ARG A 117 15.33 -7.68 -0.14
C ARG A 117 14.36 -6.91 0.77
N VAL A 118 13.75 -5.85 0.28
CA VAL A 118 12.78 -5.04 1.05
C VAL A 118 11.60 -5.89 1.51
N GLU A 119 10.99 -6.67 0.60
CA GLU A 119 9.87 -7.54 0.92
C GLU A 119 10.25 -8.61 1.95
N ARG A 120 11.41 -9.25 1.82
CA ARG A 120 11.91 -10.21 2.83
C ARG A 120 12.10 -9.57 4.20
N LEU A 121 12.69 -8.38 4.25
CA LEU A 121 12.90 -7.64 5.50
C LEU A 121 11.58 -7.19 6.13
N SER A 122 10.62 -6.73 5.32
CA SER A 122 9.28 -6.35 5.78
C SER A 122 8.52 -7.55 6.37
N ALA A 123 8.59 -8.71 5.71
CA ALA A 123 7.96 -9.95 6.17
C ALA A 123 8.59 -10.46 7.47
N ALA A 124 9.91 -10.31 7.64
CA ALA A 124 10.61 -10.67 8.87
C ALA A 124 10.26 -9.74 10.05
N ARG A 125 9.81 -8.51 9.79
CA ARG A 125 9.45 -7.49 10.79
C ARG A 125 7.96 -7.51 11.17
N ARG A 126 7.18 -8.50 10.73
CA ARG A 126 5.75 -8.59 11.09
C ARG A 126 5.56 -8.65 12.61
N GLY A 127 4.76 -7.73 13.14
CA GLY A 127 4.50 -7.58 14.58
C GLY A 127 5.60 -6.86 15.36
N ALA A 128 6.65 -6.35 14.71
CA ALA A 128 7.58 -5.40 15.32
C ALA A 128 7.00 -3.98 15.28
N SER A 129 7.43 -3.13 16.22
CA SER A 129 7.06 -1.70 16.21
C SER A 129 7.39 -1.07 14.86
N ILE A 130 6.59 -0.08 14.46
CA ILE A 130 6.82 0.69 13.24
C ILE A 130 8.17 1.40 13.36
N VAL A 131 9.13 1.02 12.52
CA VAL A 131 10.48 1.62 12.45
C VAL A 131 10.52 2.59 11.27
N GLU A 132 11.39 3.60 11.31
CA GLU A 132 11.69 4.54 10.20
C GLU A 132 12.26 3.86 8.93
N SER A 133 12.26 2.54 8.84
CA SER A 133 12.68 1.80 7.66
C SER A 133 11.51 1.60 6.69
N PRO A 134 11.76 1.59 5.37
CA PRO A 134 10.70 1.36 4.39
C PRO A 134 9.96 0.05 4.64
N GLN A 135 8.64 0.15 4.69
CA GLN A 135 7.74 -0.94 5.09
C GLN A 135 7.29 -1.78 3.91
N CYS A 136 7.32 -1.21 2.70
CA CYS A 136 7.00 -1.90 1.46
C CYS A 136 7.92 -1.45 0.32
N ALA A 137 7.86 -2.17 -0.80
CA ALA A 137 8.69 -1.89 -1.96
C ALA A 137 8.41 -0.51 -2.60
N MET A 138 7.16 -0.04 -2.55
CA MET A 138 6.81 1.28 -3.09
C MET A 138 7.37 2.41 -2.21
N GLU A 139 7.25 2.29 -0.89
CA GLU A 139 7.83 3.25 0.05
C GLU A 139 9.36 3.32 -0.10
N ALA A 140 10.02 2.17 -0.27
CA ALA A 140 11.46 2.12 -0.49
C ALA A 140 11.87 2.87 -1.77
N ARG A 141 11.07 2.78 -2.84
CA ARG A 141 11.32 3.54 -4.08
C ARG A 141 11.09 5.03 -3.88
N LEU A 142 9.98 5.41 -3.25
CA LEU A 142 9.70 6.80 -2.93
C LEU A 142 10.82 7.43 -2.10
N PHE A 143 11.31 6.72 -1.10
CA PHE A 143 12.43 7.17 -0.28
C PHE A 143 13.73 7.30 -1.09
N ALA A 144 14.08 6.29 -1.89
CA ALA A 144 15.27 6.33 -2.74
C ALA A 144 15.19 7.46 -3.78
N TRP A 145 14.02 7.69 -4.35
CA TRP A 145 13.74 8.79 -5.28
C TRP A 145 13.87 10.15 -4.61
N ALA A 146 13.20 10.36 -3.48
CA ALA A 146 13.27 11.62 -2.75
C ALA A 146 14.72 11.95 -2.35
N LYS A 147 15.46 10.95 -1.88
CA LYS A 147 16.87 11.08 -1.54
C LYS A 147 17.72 11.47 -2.76
N ALA A 148 17.55 10.77 -3.89
CA ALA A 148 18.31 11.07 -5.11
C ALA A 148 17.98 12.46 -5.66
N ALA A 149 16.70 12.83 -5.70
CA ALA A 149 16.25 14.11 -6.24
C ALA A 149 16.70 15.32 -5.39
N CYS A 150 16.70 15.17 -4.06
CA CYS A 150 17.22 16.20 -3.15
C CYS A 150 18.75 16.28 -3.17
N ALA A 151 19.45 15.16 -3.37
CA ALA A 151 20.91 15.14 -3.45
C ALA A 151 21.47 15.97 -4.61
N VAL A 152 20.71 16.13 -5.72
CA VAL A 152 21.05 17.04 -6.83
C VAL A 152 21.26 18.48 -6.33
N GLN A 153 20.49 18.90 -5.34
CA GLN A 153 20.58 20.23 -4.71
C GLN A 153 21.40 20.22 -3.40
N ARG A 154 22.15 19.14 -3.14
CA ARG A 154 22.97 18.94 -1.92
C ARG A 154 22.16 18.94 -0.62
N VAL A 155 20.88 18.57 -0.68
CA VAL A 155 20.04 18.36 0.50
C VAL A 155 19.98 16.86 0.78
N ASP A 156 20.44 16.44 1.96
CA ASP A 156 20.36 15.05 2.38
C ASP A 156 18.99 14.75 3.01
N VAL A 157 18.39 13.63 2.62
CA VAL A 157 17.09 13.16 3.12
C VAL A 157 17.28 11.79 3.74
N ASN A 158 17.01 11.70 5.04
CA ASN A 158 17.18 10.49 5.84
C ASN A 158 15.88 9.77 6.19
N ASN A 159 14.71 10.43 6.04
CA ASN A 159 13.37 9.84 6.20
C ASN A 159 12.33 10.58 5.33
N LEU A 160 11.10 10.06 5.25
CA LEU A 160 9.97 10.68 4.53
C LEU A 160 9.04 11.50 5.45
N GLY A 161 9.46 11.80 6.67
CA GLY A 161 8.68 12.52 7.68
C GLY A 161 9.38 13.80 8.12
N SER A 162 10.15 13.74 9.20
CA SER A 162 10.84 14.89 9.78
C SER A 162 11.80 15.60 8.82
N ALA A 163 12.34 14.92 7.80
CA ALA A 163 13.18 15.55 6.79
C ALA A 163 12.44 16.54 5.87
N PHE A 164 11.11 16.53 5.86
CA PHE A 164 10.27 17.42 5.06
C PHE A 164 9.68 18.59 5.85
N THR A 165 9.87 18.65 7.17
CA THR A 165 9.21 19.64 8.04
C THR A 165 9.78 21.05 7.89
N ASP A 166 11.07 21.17 7.55
CA ASP A 166 11.75 22.46 7.35
C ASP A 166 11.54 23.05 5.94
N GLY A 167 10.84 22.32 5.06
CA GLY A 167 10.55 22.70 3.69
C GLY A 167 11.75 22.63 2.72
N ARG A 168 12.97 22.36 3.19
CA ARG A 168 14.17 22.35 2.33
C ARG A 168 14.14 21.20 1.34
N ALA A 169 13.74 20.01 1.79
CA ALA A 169 13.57 18.85 0.92
C ALA A 169 12.54 19.13 -0.19
N LEU A 170 11.39 19.73 0.17
CA LEU A 170 10.36 20.08 -0.81
C LEU A 170 10.86 21.12 -1.83
N CYS A 171 11.50 22.19 -1.36
CA CYS A 171 12.11 23.19 -2.24
C CYS A 171 13.17 22.60 -3.17
N ALA A 172 13.98 21.65 -2.67
CA ALA A 172 14.97 20.94 -3.47
C ALA A 172 14.32 20.10 -4.58
N LEU A 173 13.26 19.35 -4.26
CA LEU A 173 12.49 18.61 -5.26
C LEU A 173 11.91 19.53 -6.34
N ILE A 174 11.28 20.64 -5.96
CA ILE A 174 10.71 21.60 -6.91
C ILE A 174 11.83 22.20 -7.77
N ARG A 175 12.99 22.56 -7.22
CA ARG A 175 14.12 23.08 -8.01
C ARG A 175 14.66 22.05 -9.02
N THR A 176 14.62 20.77 -8.69
CA THR A 176 15.08 19.69 -9.58
C THR A 176 14.15 19.49 -10.78
N TYR A 177 12.83 19.66 -10.62
CA TYR A 177 11.85 19.39 -11.68
C TYR A 177 11.24 20.64 -12.33
N ALA A 178 11.10 21.72 -11.57
CA ALA A 178 10.48 22.97 -11.96
C ALA A 178 11.28 24.17 -11.41
N PRO A 179 12.54 24.38 -11.87
CA PRO A 179 13.41 25.44 -11.35
C PRO A 179 12.84 26.85 -11.51
N ALA A 180 11.91 27.05 -12.44
CA ALA A 180 11.24 28.33 -12.67
C ALA A 180 10.25 28.73 -11.55
N MET A 181 9.84 27.80 -10.68
CA MET A 181 8.82 28.03 -9.65
C MET A 181 9.38 28.48 -8.29
N VAL A 182 10.70 28.43 -8.10
CA VAL A 182 11.33 28.78 -6.82
C VAL A 182 12.30 29.94 -7.04
N PRO A 183 12.22 31.02 -6.24
CA PRO A 183 13.22 32.08 -6.28
C PRO A 183 14.62 31.51 -6.03
N LYS A 184 15.63 32.11 -6.67
CA LYS A 184 17.04 31.70 -6.54
C LYS A 184 17.49 31.78 -5.08
#